data_AF-A3XNU5-F1
#
_entry.id   AF-A3XNU5-F1
#
_cell.length_a   1.000
_cell.length_b   1.000
_cell.length_c   1.000
_cell.angle_alpha   90.00
_cell.angle_beta   90.00
_cell.angle_gamma   90.00
#
_symmetry.space_group_name_H-M   'P 1'
#
loop_
_entity.id
_entity.type
_entity.pdbx_description
1 polymer ?
#
loop_
_entity_poly.entity_id
_entity_poly.type
_entity_poly.pdbx_seq_one_letter_code
_entity_poly.pdbx_strand_id
1 'polypeptide(L)'
;MKIKNNQIHPFALKCILSGIFLILSFGLQAQIDSKSGSFKIPAVVDTTGTPTAIPAENEAKPDLKLSRGGLQLDAQGKLKERPELKAPESLDFYMMKREDFADAGQKYTDMMNEREAKRTRDRTDKPAHQSDQDLGTFHSGAQQVKIMCRDYQFVDGDRVAVLVNDEVVVPSIWLTETWSSFYLPLKKGFNRISFKALNQGSSGPNTASFIVYDDAGNVISSNEWNLLTGVKANIMIVKEE
;
A
#
# COMPACT_ATOMS: atom_id res chain seq x y z
N MET A 1 35.29 -60.38 -47.76
CA MET A 1 34.22 -59.35 -47.60
C MET A 1 33.93 -59.20 -46.10
N LYS A 2 34.57 -58.24 -45.43
CA LYS A 2 34.45 -58.05 -43.96
C LYS A 2 33.35 -57.01 -43.69
N ILE A 3 32.26 -57.47 -43.08
CA ILE A 3 31.18 -56.62 -42.55
C ILE A 3 31.71 -55.98 -41.26
N LYS A 4 31.80 -54.65 -41.21
CA LYS A 4 32.11 -53.91 -39.98
C LYS A 4 30.81 -53.71 -39.19
N ASN A 5 30.70 -54.35 -38.03
CA ASN A 5 29.67 -54.04 -37.04
C ASN A 5 29.95 -52.66 -36.43
N ASN A 6 28.97 -51.77 -36.53
CA ASN A 6 29.02 -50.41 -35.98
C ASN A 6 28.56 -50.47 -34.51
N GLN A 7 29.51 -50.40 -33.58
CA GLN A 7 29.22 -50.34 -32.15
C GLN A 7 28.86 -48.90 -31.79
N ILE A 8 27.59 -48.68 -31.42
CA ILE A 8 27.10 -47.37 -30.97
C ILE A 8 27.62 -47.16 -29.54
N HIS A 9 28.43 -46.12 -29.34
CA HIS A 9 29.04 -45.81 -28.05
C HIS A 9 27.97 -45.44 -26.98
N PRO A 10 28.13 -45.92 -25.72
CA PRO A 10 27.14 -45.74 -24.64
C PRO A 10 26.93 -44.28 -24.20
N PHE A 11 27.80 -43.37 -24.65
CA PHE A 11 27.70 -41.93 -24.38
C PHE A 11 26.64 -41.25 -25.27
N ALA A 12 26.52 -41.68 -26.53
CA ALA A 12 25.56 -41.12 -27.48
C ALA A 12 24.11 -41.47 -27.11
N LEU A 13 23.88 -42.66 -26.55
CA LEU A 13 22.55 -43.10 -26.11
C LEU A 13 22.04 -42.34 -24.88
N LYS A 14 22.94 -41.93 -23.96
CA LYS A 14 22.59 -41.13 -22.78
C LYS A 14 22.22 -39.69 -23.12
N CYS A 15 22.88 -39.08 -24.10
CA CYS A 15 22.53 -37.74 -24.58
C CYS A 15 21.18 -37.71 -25.30
N ILE A 16 20.83 -38.76 -26.04
CA ILE A 16 19.54 -38.86 -26.74
C ILE A 16 18.39 -39.10 -25.74
N LEU A 17 18.59 -39.91 -24.69
CA LEU A 17 17.57 -40.07 -23.63
C LEU A 17 17.34 -38.80 -22.82
N SER A 18 18.38 -37.99 -22.58
CA SER A 18 18.25 -36.72 -21.83
C SER A 18 17.50 -35.65 -22.62
N GLY A 19 17.58 -35.66 -23.97
CA GLY A 19 16.88 -34.70 -24.82
C GLY A 19 15.37 -34.95 -24.91
N ILE A 20 14.94 -36.20 -24.82
CA ILE A 20 13.51 -36.58 -24.93
C ILE A 20 12.73 -36.25 -23.65
N PHE A 21 13.38 -36.26 -22.49
CA PHE A 21 12.73 -35.88 -21.22
C PHE A 21 12.44 -34.37 -21.10
N LEU A 22 13.19 -33.53 -21.80
CA LEU A 22 13.05 -32.07 -21.72
C LEU A 22 11.89 -31.50 -22.57
N ILE A 23 11.31 -32.30 -23.47
CA ILE A 23 10.29 -31.83 -24.43
C ILE A 23 8.86 -32.10 -23.93
N LEU A 24 8.68 -32.92 -22.89
CA LEU A 24 7.34 -33.29 -22.39
C LEU A 24 6.74 -32.39 -21.30
N SER A 25 7.43 -31.32 -20.87
CA SER A 25 7.00 -30.51 -19.71
C SER A 25 6.16 -29.27 -20.04
N PHE A 26 5.84 -28.98 -21.31
CA PHE A 26 5.02 -27.83 -21.70
C PHE A 26 3.57 -28.23 -22.00
N GLY A 27 2.82 -28.53 -20.95
CA GLY A 27 1.37 -28.75 -21.02
C GLY A 27 0.63 -27.94 -19.96
N LEU A 28 0.68 -26.60 -20.04
CA LEU A 28 -0.14 -25.72 -19.21
C LEU A 28 -1.55 -25.64 -19.80
N GLN A 29 -2.52 -26.23 -19.11
CA GLN A 29 -3.94 -26.02 -19.36
C GLN A 29 -4.34 -24.67 -18.75
N ALA A 30 -4.76 -23.71 -19.57
CA ALA A 30 -5.40 -22.48 -19.10
C ALA A 30 -6.88 -22.74 -18.83
N GLN A 31 -7.35 -22.38 -17.65
CA GLN A 31 -8.76 -22.39 -17.26
C GLN A 31 -9.52 -21.31 -18.05
N ILE A 32 -10.62 -21.70 -18.70
CA ILE A 32 -11.55 -20.76 -19.35
C ILE A 32 -12.42 -20.13 -18.25
N ASP A 33 -12.19 -18.85 -17.99
CA ASP A 33 -13.02 -18.03 -17.11
C ASP A 33 -14.32 -17.68 -17.83
N SER A 34 -15.45 -18.20 -17.35
CA SER A 34 -16.78 -17.92 -17.91
C SER A 34 -17.31 -16.59 -17.36
N LYS A 35 -17.24 -15.54 -18.18
CA LYS A 35 -17.92 -14.28 -17.89
C LYS A 35 -19.42 -14.54 -17.74
N SER A 36 -19.95 -14.28 -16.55
CA SER A 36 -21.39 -14.32 -16.26
C SER A 36 -22.09 -13.19 -17.02
N GLY A 37 -22.88 -13.56 -18.03
CA GLY A 37 -23.75 -12.63 -18.74
C GLY A 37 -24.90 -12.15 -17.85
N SER A 38 -25.12 -10.84 -17.78
CA SER A 38 -26.26 -10.22 -17.09
C SER A 38 -27.56 -10.47 -17.87
N PHE A 39 -28.56 -11.08 -17.21
CA PHE A 39 -29.92 -11.24 -17.72
C PHE A 39 -30.70 -9.93 -17.58
N LYS A 40 -31.25 -9.39 -18.68
CA LYS A 40 -32.12 -8.19 -18.66
C LYS A 40 -33.58 -8.62 -18.74
N ILE A 41 -34.36 -8.28 -17.71
CA ILE A 41 -35.82 -8.46 -17.67
C ILE A 41 -36.48 -7.23 -18.32
N PRO A 42 -37.31 -7.37 -19.36
CA PRO A 42 -38.06 -6.25 -19.93
C PRO A 42 -39.27 -5.90 -19.05
N ALA A 43 -39.54 -4.61 -18.90
CA ALA A 43 -40.74 -4.12 -18.22
C ALA A 43 -41.98 -4.39 -19.11
N VAL A 44 -42.93 -5.15 -18.59
CA VAL A 44 -44.27 -5.28 -19.19
C VAL A 44 -45.07 -4.03 -18.83
N VAL A 45 -45.56 -3.35 -19.85
CA VAL A 45 -46.50 -2.23 -19.70
C VAL A 45 -47.91 -2.81 -19.85
N ASP A 46 -48.62 -2.97 -18.73
CA ASP A 46 -50.01 -3.42 -18.75
C ASP A 46 -50.89 -2.34 -19.40
N THR A 47 -51.61 -2.74 -20.45
CA THR A 47 -52.44 -1.86 -21.28
C THR A 47 -53.90 -2.31 -21.22
N THR A 48 -54.59 -2.14 -20.10
CA THR A 48 -56.06 -2.42 -20.04
C THR A 48 -56.80 -1.62 -18.95
N GLY A 49 -57.50 -0.55 -19.37
CA GLY A 49 -58.75 0.04 -18.83
C GLY A 49 -58.67 0.82 -17.50
N THR A 50 -59.32 1.97 -17.24
CA THR A 50 -60.45 2.71 -17.87
C THR A 50 -60.42 4.16 -17.32
N PRO A 51 -60.77 5.23 -18.08
CA PRO A 51 -60.68 6.60 -17.59
C PRO A 51 -61.88 6.95 -16.70
N THR A 52 -61.64 7.51 -15.51
CA THR A 52 -62.70 8.13 -14.67
C THR A 52 -62.41 9.62 -14.53
N ALA A 53 -63.47 10.41 -14.75
CA ALA A 53 -63.44 11.86 -14.90
C ALA A 53 -62.86 12.60 -13.69
N ILE A 54 -62.12 13.68 -13.97
CA ILE A 54 -61.57 14.62 -12.98
C ILE A 54 -62.70 15.60 -12.58
N PRO A 55 -63.11 15.68 -11.30
CA PRO A 55 -63.96 16.76 -10.81
C PRO A 55 -63.13 18.05 -10.64
N ALA A 56 -63.75 19.18 -10.93
CA ALA A 56 -63.15 20.51 -10.92
C ALA A 56 -62.54 20.91 -9.57
N GLU A 57 -61.43 21.65 -9.69
CA GLU A 57 -60.64 22.30 -8.65
C GLU A 57 -61.47 23.32 -7.85
N ASN A 58 -61.45 23.22 -6.51
CA ASN A 58 -61.49 24.41 -5.64
C ASN A 58 -61.16 24.11 -4.16
N GLU A 59 -60.51 25.10 -3.55
CA GLU A 59 -60.22 25.35 -2.12
C GLU A 59 -58.97 24.69 -1.48
N ALA A 60 -57.86 25.45 -1.56
CA ALA A 60 -56.75 25.66 -0.62
C ALA A 60 -56.22 24.47 0.23
N LYS A 61 -55.07 23.92 -0.18
CA LYS A 61 -54.16 23.18 0.72
C LYS A 61 -53.35 24.18 1.58
N PRO A 62 -53.13 23.92 2.87
CA PRO A 62 -52.20 24.72 3.65
C PRO A 62 -50.79 24.56 3.05
N ASP A 63 -50.04 25.66 2.94
CA ASP A 63 -48.68 25.67 2.41
C ASP A 63 -47.71 25.04 3.42
N LEU A 64 -47.80 23.72 3.56
CA LEU A 64 -46.80 22.93 4.26
C LEU A 64 -45.62 22.75 3.30
N LYS A 65 -44.55 23.52 3.54
CA LYS A 65 -43.26 23.23 2.90
C LYS A 65 -42.95 21.76 3.14
N LEU A 66 -42.93 20.99 2.05
CA LEU A 66 -42.58 19.58 2.06
C LEU A 66 -41.13 19.49 2.58
N SER A 67 -40.98 19.19 3.87
CA SER A 67 -39.68 18.86 4.43
C SER A 67 -39.26 17.56 3.78
N ARG A 68 -38.41 17.65 2.75
CA ARG A 68 -37.68 16.51 2.22
C ARG A 68 -36.83 15.97 3.37
N GLY A 69 -37.38 14.98 4.09
CA GLY A 69 -36.70 14.21 5.10
C GLY A 69 -35.53 13.48 4.46
N GLY A 70 -34.39 14.14 4.43
CA GLY A 70 -33.12 13.60 3.96
C GLY A 70 -32.01 14.20 4.81
N LEU A 71 -31.04 13.37 5.16
CA LEU A 71 -29.81 13.76 5.82
C LEU A 71 -29.05 14.76 4.93
N GLN A 72 -28.90 16.02 5.37
CA GLN A 72 -28.14 17.04 4.64
C GLN A 72 -26.72 17.09 5.19
N LEU A 73 -25.70 17.26 4.33
CA LEU A 73 -24.30 17.44 4.72
C LEU A 73 -23.92 18.93 4.61
N ASP A 74 -23.01 19.40 5.47
CA ASP A 74 -22.38 20.72 5.37
C ASP A 74 -21.24 20.74 4.34
N ALA A 75 -20.64 21.92 4.13
CA ALA A 75 -19.56 22.12 3.14
C ALA A 75 -18.27 21.34 3.47
N GLN A 76 -18.19 20.77 4.67
CA GLN A 76 -17.09 19.95 5.18
C GLN A 76 -17.44 18.45 5.16
N GLY A 77 -18.61 18.09 4.65
CA GLY A 77 -19.07 16.71 4.53
C GLY A 77 -19.65 16.12 5.81
N LYS A 78 -19.95 16.92 6.84
CA LYS A 78 -20.58 16.46 8.08
C LYS A 78 -22.09 16.57 8.01
N LEU A 79 -22.80 15.66 8.67
CA LEU A 79 -24.25 15.71 8.76
C LEU A 79 -24.70 16.97 9.50
N LYS A 80 -25.56 17.76 8.84
CA LYS A 80 -26.15 18.97 9.37
C LYS A 80 -27.24 18.58 10.37
N GLU A 81 -27.06 18.97 11.63
CA GLU A 81 -28.06 18.77 12.67
C GLU A 81 -29.40 19.39 12.25
N ARG A 82 -30.50 18.68 12.55
CA ARG A 82 -31.85 19.19 12.29
C ARG A 82 -32.03 20.48 13.09
N PRO A 83 -32.65 21.54 12.53
CA PRO A 83 -32.96 22.71 13.34
C PRO A 83 -33.88 22.29 14.49
N GLU A 84 -33.38 22.39 15.72
CA GLU A 84 -34.18 22.19 16.91
C GLU A 84 -35.28 23.26 16.96
N LEU A 85 -36.55 22.83 16.94
CA LEU A 85 -37.67 23.71 17.29
C LEU A 85 -37.58 23.98 18.79
N LYS A 86 -36.82 25.02 19.16
CA LYS A 86 -36.81 25.51 20.55
C LYS A 86 -38.10 26.29 20.79
N ALA A 87 -38.90 25.80 21.73
CA ALA A 87 -40.00 26.59 22.30
C ALA A 87 -39.41 27.88 22.93
N PRO A 88 -40.13 29.01 22.93
CA PRO A 88 -39.64 30.26 23.52
C PRO A 88 -39.27 30.04 24.99
N GLU A 89 -38.02 30.30 25.33
CA GLU A 89 -37.49 30.21 26.70
C GLU A 89 -38.02 31.39 27.53
N SER A 90 -39.24 31.26 28.07
CA SER A 90 -39.60 32.07 29.23
C SER A 90 -38.92 31.46 30.46
N LEU A 91 -37.84 32.10 30.89
CA LEU A 91 -36.89 31.66 31.92
C LEU A 91 -37.46 31.56 33.35
N ASP A 92 -38.74 31.87 33.58
CA ASP A 92 -39.26 32.08 34.94
C ASP A 92 -40.18 30.97 35.48
N PHE A 93 -40.39 29.85 34.78
CA PHE A 93 -41.39 28.84 35.23
C PHE A 93 -40.83 27.48 35.72
N TYR A 94 -39.52 27.23 35.69
CA TYR A 94 -38.99 25.91 36.09
C TYR A 94 -37.92 26.01 37.20
N MET A 95 -38.35 25.81 38.47
CA MET A 95 -37.47 25.62 39.65
C MET A 95 -37.05 24.14 39.85
N MET A 96 -36.97 23.35 38.78
CA MET A 96 -36.33 22.04 38.79
C MET A 96 -35.21 22.03 37.75
N LYS A 97 -34.05 21.50 38.15
CA LYS A 97 -32.91 21.30 37.25
C LYS A 97 -33.41 20.41 36.11
N ARG A 98 -33.45 20.92 34.87
CA ARG A 98 -33.73 20.09 33.70
C ARG A 98 -32.66 19.00 33.65
N GLU A 99 -33.08 17.75 33.73
CA GLU A 99 -32.22 16.64 33.34
C GLU A 99 -32.14 16.68 31.81
N ASP A 100 -30.93 16.81 31.27
CA ASP A 100 -30.69 16.66 29.84
C ASP A 100 -30.96 15.20 29.49
N PHE A 101 -32.21 14.90 29.10
CA PHE A 101 -32.53 13.59 28.54
C PHE A 101 -31.60 13.38 27.36
N ALA A 102 -30.67 12.42 27.48
CA ALA A 102 -29.76 12.07 26.40
C ALA A 102 -30.60 11.71 25.17
N ASP A 103 -30.65 12.62 24.20
CA ASP A 103 -31.30 12.35 22.94
C ASP A 103 -30.61 11.11 22.35
N ALA A 104 -31.38 10.04 22.13
CA ALA A 104 -30.87 8.82 21.55
C ALA A 104 -30.23 9.08 20.17
N GLY A 105 -30.67 10.12 19.46
CA GLY A 105 -30.08 10.62 18.22
C GLY A 105 -28.70 11.25 18.41
N GLN A 106 -28.48 12.01 19.49
CA GLN A 106 -27.17 12.56 19.82
C GLN A 106 -26.17 11.46 20.14
N LYS A 107 -26.55 10.47 20.97
CA LYS A 107 -25.68 9.32 21.24
C LYS A 107 -25.27 8.58 19.96
N TYR A 108 -26.20 8.41 19.02
CA TYR A 108 -25.88 7.82 17.72
C TYR A 108 -24.93 8.69 16.88
N THR A 109 -25.18 10.00 16.84
CA THR A 109 -24.34 10.98 16.12
C THR A 109 -22.92 11.02 16.69
N ASP A 110 -22.79 11.02 18.02
CA ASP A 110 -21.50 10.96 18.71
C ASP A 110 -20.77 9.65 18.44
N MET A 111 -21.46 8.51 18.50
CA MET A 111 -20.86 7.21 18.16
C MET A 111 -20.38 7.17 16.70
N MET A 112 -21.13 7.74 15.76
CA MET A 112 -20.75 7.78 14.35
C MET A 112 -19.58 8.74 14.11
N ASN A 113 -19.60 9.92 14.73
CA ASN A 113 -18.51 10.89 14.69
C ASN A 113 -17.23 10.33 15.34
N GLU A 114 -17.34 9.63 16.47
CA GLU A 114 -16.20 8.98 17.13
C GLU A 114 -15.65 7.83 16.28
N ARG A 115 -16.52 7.06 15.62
CA ARG A 115 -16.12 6.00 14.69
C ARG A 115 -15.40 6.58 13.47
N GLU A 116 -15.87 7.68 12.89
CA GLU A 116 -15.17 8.38 11.81
C GLU A 116 -13.84 8.98 12.26
N ALA A 117 -13.79 9.60 13.44
CA ALA A 117 -12.55 10.11 14.02
C ALA A 117 -11.51 9.01 14.27
N LYS A 118 -11.96 7.81 14.68
CA LYS A 118 -11.09 6.62 14.81
C LYS A 118 -10.66 6.07 13.45
N ARG A 119 -11.52 6.04 12.43
CA ARG A 119 -11.14 5.67 11.04
C ARG A 119 -10.02 6.55 10.47
N THR A 120 -10.01 7.84 10.79
CA THR A 120 -8.90 8.73 10.40
C THR A 120 -7.61 8.45 11.17
N ARG A 121 -7.68 7.94 12.41
CA ARG A 121 -6.50 7.52 13.17
C ARG A 121 -5.89 6.23 12.61
N ASP A 122 -6.71 5.27 12.19
CA ASP A 122 -6.24 4.05 11.50
C ASP A 122 -5.63 4.35 10.11
N ARG A 123 -6.00 5.48 9.48
CA ARG A 123 -5.33 5.98 8.26
C ARG A 123 -3.96 6.62 8.51
N THR A 124 -3.53 6.76 9.75
CA THR A 124 -2.17 7.18 10.11
C THR A 124 -1.17 6.02 10.00
N ASP A 125 -1.64 4.82 9.64
CA ASP A 125 -0.80 3.74 9.13
C ASP A 125 -0.32 4.13 7.73
N LYS A 126 0.65 5.06 7.68
CA LYS A 126 1.48 5.22 6.48
C LYS A 126 2.02 3.82 6.16
N PRO A 127 1.82 3.28 4.96
CA PRO A 127 2.35 1.97 4.61
C PRO A 127 3.85 1.95 4.91
N ALA A 128 4.40 0.86 5.43
CA ALA A 128 5.78 0.77 5.94
C ALA A 128 6.88 1.26 4.96
N HIS A 129 6.55 1.41 3.68
CA HIS A 129 7.40 1.94 2.62
C HIS A 129 7.45 3.49 2.56
N GLN A 130 6.55 4.18 3.27
CA GLN A 130 6.43 5.65 3.34
C GLN A 130 7.22 6.29 4.49
N SER A 131 7.79 5.48 5.40
CA SER A 131 8.57 5.96 6.54
C SER A 131 10.00 5.45 6.46
N ASP A 132 10.93 6.22 7.02
CA ASP A 132 12.32 5.82 7.12
C ASP A 132 12.43 4.48 7.87
N GLN A 133 13.26 3.59 7.35
CA GLN A 133 13.49 2.26 7.91
C GLN A 133 14.77 2.28 8.76
N ASP A 134 14.71 1.65 9.93
CA ASP A 134 15.89 1.36 10.75
C ASP A 134 16.30 -0.09 10.54
N LEU A 135 17.50 -0.28 9.99
CA LEU A 135 18.10 -1.56 9.66
C LEU A 135 18.92 -2.12 10.83
N GLY A 136 18.99 -1.39 11.95
CA GLY A 136 19.62 -1.79 13.18
C GLY A 136 20.92 -1.06 13.48
N THR A 137 21.44 -1.35 14.68
CA THR A 137 22.69 -0.82 15.21
C THR A 137 23.68 -1.94 15.46
N PHE A 138 24.90 -1.78 14.95
CA PHE A 138 25.95 -2.79 14.99
C PHE A 138 27.24 -2.19 15.52
N HIS A 139 28.03 -2.99 16.23
CA HIS A 139 29.35 -2.60 16.72
C HIS A 139 30.41 -3.26 15.84
N SER A 140 31.40 -2.52 15.38
CA SER A 140 32.47 -3.04 14.53
C SER A 140 33.78 -2.29 14.77
N GLY A 141 34.88 -3.05 14.91
CA GLY A 141 36.25 -2.51 14.97
C GLY A 141 36.86 -2.22 13.61
N ALA A 142 36.13 -2.43 12.51
CA ALA A 142 36.66 -2.32 11.16
C ALA A 142 37.13 -0.89 10.81
N GLN A 143 38.15 -0.79 9.96
CA GLN A 143 38.57 0.51 9.43
C GLN A 143 37.61 1.06 8.37
N GLN A 144 37.02 0.16 7.61
CA GLN A 144 36.08 0.45 6.54
C GLN A 144 35.10 -0.71 6.41
N VAL A 145 33.94 -0.42 5.84
CA VAL A 145 32.96 -1.45 5.49
C VAL A 145 32.83 -1.54 3.98
N LYS A 146 32.63 -2.76 3.49
CA LYS A 146 32.24 -3.01 2.10
C LYS A 146 30.73 -3.12 2.04
N ILE A 147 30.10 -2.27 1.25
CA ILE A 147 28.67 -2.35 1.00
C ILE A 147 28.48 -2.93 -0.39
N MET A 148 27.66 -3.97 -0.47
CA MET A 148 27.19 -4.55 -1.71
C MET A 148 25.70 -4.26 -1.83
N CYS A 149 25.25 -3.81 -2.99
CA CYS A 149 23.83 -3.58 -3.27
C CYS A 149 23.45 -4.04 -4.67
N ARG A 150 22.19 -4.43 -4.83
CA ARG A 150 21.57 -4.77 -6.11
C ARG A 150 20.07 -4.49 -6.06
N ASP A 151 19.46 -4.50 -7.23
CA ASP A 151 18.01 -4.61 -7.35
C ASP A 151 17.54 -5.97 -6.81
N TYR A 152 16.42 -5.98 -6.09
CA TYR A 152 15.87 -7.21 -5.51
C TYR A 152 14.75 -7.82 -6.36
N GLN A 153 14.01 -7.01 -7.10
CA GLN A 153 12.79 -7.45 -7.81
C GLN A 153 12.93 -7.34 -9.32
N PHE A 154 12.99 -6.13 -9.86
CA PHE A 154 12.98 -5.88 -11.29
C PHE A 154 13.77 -4.63 -11.66
N VAL A 155 14.79 -4.80 -12.51
CA VAL A 155 15.69 -3.72 -12.93
C VAL A 155 14.97 -2.77 -13.89
N ASP A 156 14.39 -1.70 -13.34
CA ASP A 156 13.57 -0.77 -14.12
C ASP A 156 13.95 0.71 -13.92
N GLY A 157 15.17 0.92 -13.43
CA GLY A 157 15.76 2.25 -13.29
C GLY A 157 15.81 2.77 -11.87
N ASP A 158 15.63 1.89 -10.89
CA ASP A 158 15.77 2.19 -9.47
C ASP A 158 17.14 2.77 -9.11
N ARG A 159 17.14 3.90 -8.38
CA ARG A 159 18.35 4.66 -8.01
C ARG A 159 18.34 5.03 -6.53
N VAL A 160 19.51 4.90 -5.92
CA VAL A 160 19.72 5.17 -4.49
C VAL A 160 20.94 6.08 -4.28
N ALA A 161 20.85 7.02 -3.35
CA ALA A 161 21.99 7.76 -2.83
C ALA A 161 22.43 7.20 -1.48
N VAL A 162 23.73 7.27 -1.20
CA VAL A 162 24.30 6.83 0.07
C VAL A 162 24.83 8.05 0.81
N LEU A 163 24.36 8.21 2.04
CA LEU A 163 24.78 9.27 2.94
C LEU A 163 25.49 8.66 4.14
N VAL A 164 26.50 9.35 4.65
CA VAL A 164 27.16 9.02 5.91
C VAL A 164 27.02 10.23 6.83
N ASN A 165 26.37 10.04 7.98
CA ASN A 165 26.06 11.13 8.91
C ASN A 165 25.39 12.33 8.22
N ASP A 166 24.38 12.03 7.38
CA ASP A 166 23.61 12.98 6.56
C ASP A 166 24.39 13.73 5.47
N GLU A 167 25.68 13.42 5.27
CA GLU A 167 26.47 13.93 4.14
C GLU A 167 26.42 12.95 2.96
N VAL A 168 26.16 13.42 1.75
CA VAL A 168 26.10 12.57 0.54
C VAL A 168 27.51 12.13 0.16
N VAL A 169 27.78 10.83 0.26
CA VAL A 169 29.07 10.23 -0.14
C VAL A 169 28.98 9.60 -1.52
N VAL A 170 27.86 8.91 -1.81
CA VAL A 170 27.59 8.38 -3.15
C VAL A 170 26.30 9.00 -3.67
N PRO A 171 26.36 9.88 -4.69
CA PRO A 171 25.21 10.69 -5.09
C PRO A 171 24.13 9.90 -5.83
N SER A 172 24.51 8.85 -6.56
CA SER A 172 23.56 7.98 -7.27
C SER A 172 24.22 6.64 -7.58
N ILE A 173 23.55 5.57 -7.18
CA ILE A 173 23.82 4.19 -7.58
C ILE A 173 22.61 3.74 -8.38
N TRP A 174 22.84 3.23 -9.59
CA TRP A 174 21.79 2.56 -10.35
C TRP A 174 21.76 1.09 -9.90
N LEU A 175 20.60 0.65 -9.41
CA LEU A 175 20.42 -0.72 -8.97
C LEU A 175 20.22 -1.62 -10.19
N THR A 176 21.06 -2.65 -10.27
CA THR A 176 21.07 -3.66 -11.32
C THR A 176 20.86 -5.04 -10.69
N GLU A 177 20.59 -6.06 -11.48
CA GLU A 177 20.46 -7.44 -11.00
C GLU A 177 21.76 -7.97 -10.37
N THR A 178 22.89 -7.50 -10.89
CA THR A 178 24.22 -7.84 -10.37
C THR A 178 24.60 -6.95 -9.19
N TRP A 179 25.37 -7.53 -8.27
CA TRP A 179 25.90 -6.81 -7.11
C TRP A 179 26.90 -5.75 -7.54
N SER A 180 26.56 -4.50 -7.24
CA SER A 180 27.49 -3.39 -7.21
C SER A 180 28.10 -3.28 -5.81
N SER A 181 29.33 -2.83 -5.70
CA SER A 181 29.98 -2.69 -4.39
C SER A 181 30.85 -1.45 -4.29
N PHE A 182 30.93 -0.89 -3.09
CA PHE A 182 31.80 0.24 -2.77
C PHE A 182 32.24 0.14 -1.30
N TYR A 183 33.29 0.88 -0.97
CA TYR A 183 33.87 0.89 0.37
C TYR A 183 33.56 2.23 1.05
N LEU A 184 33.23 2.20 2.33
CA LEU A 184 33.07 3.38 3.17
C LEU A 184 34.02 3.33 4.36
N PRO A 185 34.92 4.31 4.52
CA PRO A 185 35.75 4.40 5.72
C PRO A 185 34.89 4.74 6.94
N LEU A 186 35.11 4.03 8.05
CA LEU A 186 34.46 4.30 9.33
C LEU A 186 35.29 5.28 10.16
N LYS A 187 34.63 6.32 10.69
CA LYS A 187 35.22 7.21 11.71
C LYS A 187 35.00 6.60 13.09
N LYS A 188 35.86 6.95 14.06
CA LYS A 188 35.65 6.56 15.45
C LYS A 188 34.30 7.10 15.96
N GLY A 189 33.55 6.29 16.71
CA GLY A 189 32.21 6.61 17.21
C GLY A 189 31.09 6.18 16.27
N PHE A 190 30.04 7.00 16.18
CA PHE A 190 28.82 6.69 15.44
C PHE A 190 28.95 7.01 13.94
N ASN A 191 28.69 6.00 13.11
CA ASN A 191 28.61 6.15 11.65
C ASN A 191 27.19 5.72 11.21
N ARG A 192 26.33 6.71 10.98
CA ARG A 192 25.01 6.47 10.41
C ARG A 192 25.14 6.42 8.90
N ILE A 193 24.92 5.26 8.31
CA ILE A 193 24.88 5.08 6.85
C ILE A 193 23.41 5.04 6.42
N SER A 194 23.02 5.93 5.52
CA SER A 194 21.63 6.06 5.06
C SER A 194 21.56 5.83 3.55
N PHE A 195 20.69 4.91 3.15
CA PHE A 195 20.35 4.63 1.76
C PHE A 195 19.05 5.35 1.41
N LYS A 196 19.13 6.40 0.60
CA LYS A 196 17.97 7.20 0.20
C LYS A 196 17.49 6.79 -1.18
N ALA A 197 16.24 6.36 -1.29
CA ALA A 197 15.60 6.14 -2.59
C ALA A 197 15.48 7.48 -3.35
N LEU A 198 16.09 7.57 -4.53
CA LEU A 198 16.05 8.77 -5.37
C LEU A 198 14.85 8.77 -6.32
N ASN A 199 14.33 7.59 -6.62
CA ASN A 199 13.15 7.38 -7.46
C ASN A 199 12.48 6.05 -7.05
N GLN A 200 11.57 5.55 -7.89
CA GLN A 200 10.86 4.28 -7.75
C GLN A 200 10.80 3.54 -9.11
N GLY A 201 11.88 3.66 -9.89
CA GLY A 201 11.94 3.08 -11.22
C GLY A 201 10.77 3.46 -12.12
N SER A 202 10.38 2.51 -12.98
CA SER A 202 9.16 2.57 -13.80
C SER A 202 7.93 2.02 -13.06
N SER A 203 8.16 1.19 -12.04
CA SER A 203 7.20 0.48 -11.22
C SER A 203 7.61 0.63 -9.75
N GLY A 204 6.84 1.39 -8.97
CA GLY A 204 7.17 1.54 -7.55
C GLY A 204 6.84 0.29 -6.72
N PRO A 205 7.36 0.16 -5.48
CA PRO A 205 8.38 0.98 -4.80
C PRO A 205 9.82 0.72 -5.28
N ASN A 206 10.79 1.52 -4.82
CA ASN A 206 12.21 1.25 -5.04
C ASN A 206 12.64 0.00 -4.26
N THR A 207 13.20 -0.99 -4.94
CA THR A 207 13.53 -2.27 -4.33
C THR A 207 15.02 -2.53 -4.37
N ALA A 208 15.60 -2.85 -3.21
CA ALA A 208 17.00 -3.22 -3.17
C ALA A 208 17.28 -4.30 -2.14
N SER A 209 18.34 -5.03 -2.40
CA SER A 209 19.00 -5.92 -1.44
C SER A 209 20.40 -5.36 -1.19
N PHE A 210 20.82 -5.35 0.07
CA PHE A 210 22.17 -4.95 0.44
C PHE A 210 22.79 -5.89 1.46
N ILE A 211 24.13 -5.93 1.42
CA ILE A 211 24.96 -6.66 2.37
C ILE A 211 26.12 -5.76 2.77
N VAL A 212 26.36 -5.65 4.08
CA VAL A 212 27.47 -4.90 4.65
C VAL A 212 28.46 -5.89 5.23
N TYR A 213 29.71 -5.80 4.80
CA TYR A 213 30.82 -6.59 5.32
C TYR A 213 31.80 -5.71 6.10
N ASP A 214 32.41 -6.30 7.12
CA ASP A 214 33.60 -5.74 7.76
C ASP A 214 34.86 -5.92 6.88
N ASP A 215 36.01 -5.46 7.38
CA ASP A 215 37.30 -5.58 6.71
C ASP A 215 37.88 -7.00 6.72
N ALA A 216 37.41 -7.87 7.61
CA ALA A 216 37.73 -9.30 7.65
C ALA A 216 36.84 -10.15 6.72
N GLY A 217 35.81 -9.55 6.10
CA GLY A 217 34.86 -10.21 5.22
C GLY A 217 33.67 -10.88 5.93
N ASN A 218 33.47 -10.62 7.22
CA ASN A 218 32.27 -11.07 7.94
C ASN A 218 31.08 -10.17 7.61
N VAL A 219 29.89 -10.75 7.58
CA VAL A 219 28.65 -10.02 7.36
C VAL A 219 28.24 -9.28 8.64
N ILE A 220 28.17 -7.95 8.57
CA ILE A 220 27.61 -7.11 9.63
C ILE A 220 26.08 -7.10 9.54
N SER A 221 25.55 -6.92 8.33
CA SER A 221 24.11 -6.80 8.08
C SER A 221 23.77 -7.22 6.66
N SER A 222 22.61 -7.83 6.48
CA SER A 222 22.05 -8.22 5.19
C SER A 222 20.55 -7.99 5.25
N ASN A 223 20.03 -7.06 4.46
CA ASN A 223 18.61 -6.74 4.45
C ASN A 223 18.13 -6.38 3.05
N GLU A 224 16.81 -6.38 2.90
CA GLU A 224 16.10 -5.98 1.70
C GLU A 224 15.13 -4.87 2.08
N TRP A 225 14.88 -3.94 1.16
CA TRP A 225 13.91 -2.88 1.39
C TRP A 225 13.04 -2.63 0.17
N ASN A 226 11.89 -2.04 0.46
CA ASN A 226 10.94 -1.46 -0.49
C ASN A 226 10.67 -0.04 0.01
N LEU A 227 11.19 0.98 -0.68
CA LEU A 227 11.15 2.37 -0.24
C LEU A 227 10.41 3.24 -1.26
N LEU A 228 9.60 4.20 -0.79
CA LEU A 228 9.13 5.27 -1.67
C LEU A 228 10.25 6.29 -1.92
N THR A 229 10.09 7.08 -2.99
CA THR A 229 11.03 8.17 -3.30
C THR A 229 11.21 9.10 -2.11
N GLY A 230 12.47 9.36 -1.75
CA GLY A 230 12.85 10.26 -0.67
C GLY A 230 13.01 9.60 0.70
N VAL A 231 12.48 8.39 0.88
CA VAL A 231 12.58 7.61 2.13
C VAL A 231 13.99 7.02 2.28
N LYS A 232 14.48 6.96 3.52
CA LYS A 232 15.80 6.42 3.87
C LYS A 232 15.71 5.09 4.60
N ALA A 233 16.61 4.16 4.28
CA ALA A 233 16.93 3.04 5.15
C ALA A 233 18.27 3.33 5.86
N ASN A 234 18.27 3.28 7.19
CA ASN A 234 19.39 3.70 8.03
C ASN A 234 20.02 2.51 8.73
N ILE A 235 21.34 2.40 8.70
CA ILE A 235 22.11 1.48 9.53
C ILE A 235 23.09 2.28 10.37
N MET A 236 23.18 1.96 11.66
CA MET A 236 24.14 2.57 12.57
C MET A 236 25.30 1.61 12.81
N ILE A 237 26.52 2.06 12.52
CA ILE A 237 27.74 1.30 12.82
C ILE A 237 28.56 2.09 13.85
N VAL A 238 28.70 1.51 15.04
CA VAL A 238 29.48 2.06 16.15
C VAL A 238 30.88 1.48 16.11
N LYS A 239 31.87 2.34 15.93
CA LYS A 239 33.28 2.00 16.02
C LYS A 239 33.85 2.46 17.35
N GLU A 240 34.19 1.51 18.21
CA GLU A 240 34.64 1.79 19.58
C GLU A 240 36.03 2.42 19.62
N GLU A 241 36.96 2.00 18.75
CA GLU A 241 38.33 2.52 18.69
C GLU A 241 38.87 2.75 17.28
#